data_AF-A0A091WBB8-F1
#
_entry.id   AF-A0A091WBB8-F1
#
_cell.length_a   1.000
_cell.length_b   1.000
_cell.length_c   1.000
_cell.angle_alpha   90.00
_cell.angle_beta   90.00
_cell.angle_gamma   90.00
#
_symmetry.space_group_name_H-M   'P 1'
#
loop_
_entity.id
_entity.type
_entity.pdbx_description
1 polymer ?
#
loop_
_entity_poly.entity_id
_entity_poly.type
_entity_poly.pdbx_seq_one_letter_code
_entity_poly.pdbx_strand_id
1 'polypeptide(L)'
;PGGRGARGAPHAWPLLAYLLTCSIPPLASSCAHTFSTMSTRARHICYFFDYAALSMYSLGSALAYSAYIFPAEWVNSTFHHCYVPIAVFNTVVSTSLSCYSSGTVLAQGPALPPSEMCSPLPFPWFPCADASLLLQFYVCAAESCTEPAVLVHYKHTVFAFLTCFVFASHLPERLAPGHFDYIGHSHQVFHVCGIIGTHFQMEAIMMDMAKRHDRLLPGSPLPSSLQTLGSMGVCAAVSLAVIGLCSMSLRFMPEP
;
A
#
# COMPACT_ATOMS: atom_id res chain seq x y z
N PRO A 1 38.72 -6.28 3.50
CA PRO A 1 38.65 -6.14 4.97
C PRO A 1 37.44 -5.30 5.40
N GLY A 2 36.34 -5.80 5.93
CA GLY A 2 35.88 -7.13 6.32
C GLY A 2 34.45 -6.91 6.80
N GLY A 3 33.53 -7.79 6.42
CA GLY A 3 32.13 -7.71 6.84
C GLY A 3 32.01 -7.74 8.36
N ARG A 4 31.49 -6.66 8.94
CA ARG A 4 31.00 -6.56 10.33
C ARG A 4 30.10 -5.34 10.42
N GLY A 5 28.78 -5.57 10.38
CA GLY A 5 27.79 -4.50 10.57
C GLY A 5 26.34 -4.87 10.23
N ALA A 6 26.09 -5.93 9.46
CA ALA A 6 24.73 -6.41 9.16
C ALA A 6 24.04 -7.14 10.34
N ARG A 7 24.38 -6.79 11.58
CA ARG A 7 23.68 -7.24 12.80
C ARG A 7 22.82 -6.09 13.29
N GLY A 8 21.57 -6.06 12.83
CA GLY A 8 20.43 -5.41 13.51
C GLY A 8 20.69 -4.01 14.08
N ALA A 9 21.07 -3.04 13.24
CA ALA A 9 20.90 -1.65 13.64
C ALA A 9 19.37 -1.37 13.78
N PRO A 10 18.89 -0.78 14.88
CA PRO A 10 17.47 -0.43 15.06
C PRO A 10 16.88 0.36 13.88
N HIS A 11 17.74 1.02 13.11
CA HIS A 11 17.40 1.83 11.94
C HIS A 11 17.00 1.05 10.69
N ALA A 12 17.25 -0.26 10.60
CA ALA A 12 16.94 -1.05 9.39
C ALA A 12 15.55 -1.70 9.41
N TRP A 13 14.88 -1.76 10.58
CA TRP A 13 13.58 -2.44 10.71
C TRP A 13 12.46 -1.81 9.88
N PRO A 14 12.31 -0.47 9.82
CA PRO A 14 11.28 0.14 8.98
C PRO A 14 11.49 -0.12 7.49
N LEU A 15 12.75 -0.13 7.03
CA LEU A 15 13.08 -0.50 5.64
C LEU A 15 12.76 -1.98 5.37
N LEU A 16 13.14 -2.89 6.28
CA LEU A 16 12.83 -4.31 6.11
C LEU A 16 11.32 -4.55 6.09
N ALA A 17 10.58 -3.89 6.98
CA ALA A 17 9.12 -3.91 7.00
C ALA A 17 8.54 -3.49 5.65
N TYR A 18 9.00 -2.36 5.11
CA TYR A 18 8.61 -1.87 3.79
C TYR A 18 8.95 -2.84 2.65
N LEU A 19 10.17 -3.38 2.61
CA LEU A 19 10.59 -4.32 1.55
C LEU A 19 9.78 -5.61 1.57
N LEU A 20 9.45 -6.09 2.77
CA LEU A 20 8.55 -7.24 2.92
C LEU A 20 7.16 -6.89 2.41
N THR A 21 6.57 -5.78 2.86
CA THR A 21 5.19 -5.45 2.48
C THR A 21 5.05 -5.02 1.03
N CYS A 22 6.05 -4.43 0.38
CA CYS A 22 5.99 -4.07 -1.05
C CYS A 22 6.06 -5.30 -1.97
N SER A 23 6.60 -6.42 -1.47
CA SER A 23 6.71 -7.68 -2.22
C SER A 23 5.43 -8.53 -2.18
N ILE A 24 4.57 -8.34 -1.17
CA ILE A 24 3.36 -9.14 -0.99
C ILE A 24 2.26 -8.82 -2.04
N PRO A 25 1.93 -7.56 -2.37
CA PRO A 25 0.90 -7.24 -3.36
C PRO A 25 1.09 -7.91 -4.73
N PRO A 26 2.26 -7.86 -5.40
CA PRO A 26 2.40 -8.51 -6.71
C PRO A 26 2.23 -10.03 -6.62
N LEU A 27 2.67 -10.66 -5.52
CA LEU A 27 2.50 -12.10 -5.30
C LEU A 27 1.02 -12.45 -5.07
N ALA A 28 0.35 -11.71 -4.19
CA ALA A 28 -1.06 -11.92 -3.87
C ALA A 28 -1.95 -11.69 -5.10
N SER A 29 -1.67 -10.65 -5.89
CA SER A 29 -2.41 -10.35 -7.11
C SER A 29 -2.18 -11.41 -8.20
N SER A 30 -0.94 -11.87 -8.37
CA SER A 30 -0.64 -12.97 -9.31
C SER A 30 -1.40 -14.25 -8.95
N CYS A 31 -1.44 -14.60 -7.65
CA CYS A 31 -2.24 -15.72 -7.15
C CYS A 31 -3.74 -15.51 -7.41
N ALA A 32 -4.26 -14.32 -7.13
CA ALA A 32 -5.68 -13.99 -7.34
C ALA A 32 -6.10 -14.15 -8.80
N HIS A 33 -5.32 -13.61 -9.73
CA HIS A 33 -5.60 -13.75 -11.15
C HIS A 33 -5.47 -15.20 -11.63
N THR A 34 -4.46 -15.94 -11.16
CA THR A 34 -4.23 -17.35 -11.55
C THR A 34 -5.36 -18.28 -11.08
N PHE A 35 -5.80 -18.13 -9.82
CA PHE A 35 -6.80 -19.02 -9.22
C PHE A 35 -8.25 -18.53 -9.39
N SER A 36 -8.46 -17.37 -10.02
CA SER A 36 -9.78 -16.77 -10.22
C SER A 36 -10.75 -17.65 -11.01
N THR A 37 -10.24 -18.52 -11.88
CA THR A 37 -11.04 -19.38 -12.77
C THR A 37 -11.31 -20.77 -12.18
N MET A 38 -10.66 -21.15 -11.08
CA MET A 38 -10.80 -22.49 -10.50
C MET A 38 -12.15 -22.70 -9.82
N SER A 39 -12.60 -21.73 -9.03
CA SER A 39 -13.91 -21.74 -8.39
C SER A 39 -14.27 -20.34 -7.90
N THR A 40 -15.56 -20.07 -7.75
CA THR A 40 -16.06 -18.84 -7.15
C THR A 40 -15.44 -18.62 -5.77
N ARG A 41 -15.38 -19.66 -4.94
CA ARG A 41 -14.79 -19.59 -3.60
C ARG A 41 -13.30 -19.24 -3.61
N ALA A 42 -12.50 -19.93 -4.44
CA ALA A 42 -11.06 -19.67 -4.54
C ALA A 42 -10.79 -18.24 -5.02
N ARG A 43 -11.56 -17.77 -6.01
CA ARG A 43 -11.51 -16.40 -6.51
C ARG A 43 -11.67 -15.37 -5.40
N HIS A 44 -12.71 -15.48 -4.58
CA HIS A 44 -12.96 -14.52 -3.49
C HIS A 44 -11.88 -14.55 -2.41
N ILE A 45 -11.46 -15.76 -1.99
CA ILE A 45 -10.39 -15.89 -0.99
C ILE A 45 -9.11 -15.22 -1.51
N CYS A 46 -8.73 -15.47 -2.76
CA CYS A 46 -7.51 -14.88 -3.30
C CYS A 46 -7.62 -13.35 -3.46
N TYR A 47 -8.77 -12.82 -3.89
CA TYR A 47 -8.98 -11.37 -3.94
C TYR A 47 -9.00 -10.71 -2.55
N PHE A 48 -9.49 -11.40 -1.51
CA PHE A 48 -9.37 -10.90 -0.12
C PHE A 48 -7.90 -10.75 0.29
N PHE A 49 -7.06 -11.74 -0.05
CA PHE A 49 -5.62 -11.65 0.19
C PHE A 49 -4.95 -10.55 -0.63
N ASP A 50 -5.37 -10.32 -1.88
CA ASP A 50 -4.85 -9.24 -2.72
C ASP A 50 -5.15 -7.85 -2.13
N TYR A 51 -6.39 -7.61 -1.70
CA TYR A 51 -6.76 -6.34 -1.07
C TYR A 51 -6.08 -6.12 0.29
N ALA A 52 -5.94 -7.18 1.09
CA ALA A 52 -5.21 -7.11 2.35
C ALA A 52 -3.71 -6.83 2.13
N ALA A 53 -3.11 -7.40 1.08
CA ALA A 53 -1.72 -7.15 0.72
C ALA A 53 -1.48 -5.68 0.37
N LEU A 54 -2.36 -5.06 -0.43
CA LEU A 54 -2.30 -3.62 -0.75
C LEU A 54 -2.39 -2.75 0.52
N SER A 55 -3.29 -3.11 1.44
CA SER A 55 -3.44 -2.40 2.72
C SER A 55 -2.17 -2.52 3.58
N MET A 56 -1.57 -3.72 3.66
CA MET A 56 -0.31 -3.95 4.37
C MET A 56 0.87 -3.20 3.74
N TYR A 57 0.90 -3.07 2.42
CA TYR A 57 1.90 -2.26 1.72
C TYR A 57 1.78 -0.78 2.09
N SER A 58 0.57 -0.24 2.20
CA SER A 58 0.35 1.13 2.68
C SER A 58 0.89 1.34 4.10
N LEU A 59 0.71 0.37 5.01
CA LEU A 59 1.29 0.42 6.36
C LEU A 59 2.81 0.44 6.33
N GLY A 60 3.43 -0.45 5.55
CA GLY A 60 4.90 -0.50 5.44
C GLY A 60 5.49 0.79 4.87
N SER A 61 4.79 1.40 3.89
CA SER A 61 5.14 2.71 3.36
C SER A 61 5.08 3.79 4.44
N ALA A 62 4.00 3.83 5.23
CA ALA A 62 3.88 4.78 6.34
C ALA A 62 4.98 4.59 7.40
N LEU A 63 5.32 3.35 7.76
CA LEU A 63 6.42 3.06 8.69
C LEU A 63 7.76 3.57 8.16
N ALA A 64 8.09 3.31 6.89
CA ALA A 64 9.30 3.84 6.25
C ALA A 64 9.30 5.38 6.21
N TYR A 65 8.18 6.01 5.85
CA TYR A 65 8.06 7.46 5.80
C TYR A 65 8.25 8.09 7.18
N SER A 66 7.61 7.53 8.21
CA SER A 66 7.77 7.98 9.60
C SER A 66 9.21 7.91 10.13
N ALA A 67 10.01 7.00 9.58
CA ALA A 67 11.38 6.76 10.01
C ALA A 67 12.40 7.63 9.27
N TYR A 68 12.26 7.77 7.94
CA TYR A 68 13.30 8.33 7.09
C TYR A 68 12.98 9.72 6.53
N ILE A 69 11.70 10.00 6.27
CA ILE A 69 11.27 11.17 5.50
C ILE A 69 10.81 12.34 6.38
N PHE A 70 10.26 12.07 7.57
CA PHE A 70 9.73 13.13 8.44
C PHE A 70 10.76 14.24 8.76
N PRO A 71 10.40 15.53 8.61
CA PRO A 71 11.26 16.66 8.95
C PRO A 71 11.68 16.61 10.42
N ALA A 72 12.93 16.95 10.71
CA ALA A 72 13.48 16.87 12.07
C ALA A 72 12.68 17.70 13.09
N GLU A 73 12.13 18.83 12.67
CA GLU A 73 11.31 19.73 13.49
C GLU A 73 9.96 19.12 13.92
N TRP A 74 9.46 18.15 13.14
CA TRP A 74 8.15 17.52 13.34
C TRP A 74 8.27 16.15 13.99
N VAL A 75 9.48 15.60 14.06
CA VAL A 75 9.77 14.40 14.85
C VAL A 75 9.44 14.73 16.31
N ASN A 76 8.64 13.87 16.96
CA ASN A 76 8.10 14.06 18.32
C ASN A 76 6.93 15.08 18.45
N SER A 77 6.42 15.63 17.34
CA SER A 77 5.15 16.36 17.34
C SER A 77 3.96 15.39 17.53
N THR A 78 2.80 15.93 17.92
CA THR A 78 1.54 15.15 18.00
C THR A 78 1.20 14.47 16.67
N PHE A 79 1.52 15.13 15.54
CA PHE A 79 1.32 14.58 14.21
C PHE A 79 2.15 13.31 13.97
N HIS A 80 3.43 13.31 14.36
CA HIS A 80 4.31 12.13 14.24
C HIS A 80 3.83 10.96 15.12
N HIS A 81 3.38 11.25 16.35
CA HIS A 81 2.84 10.23 17.26
C HIS A 81 1.51 9.64 16.80
N CYS A 82 0.64 10.42 16.16
CA CYS A 82 -0.63 9.94 15.63
C CYS A 82 -0.51 9.25 14.27
N TYR A 83 0.56 9.51 13.51
CA TYR A 83 0.72 9.03 12.14
C TYR A 83 0.69 7.50 12.01
N VAL A 84 1.51 6.78 12.78
CA VAL A 84 1.56 5.31 12.75
C VAL A 84 0.26 4.66 13.24
N PRO A 85 -0.34 5.10 14.38
CA PRO A 85 -1.67 4.63 14.79
C PRO A 85 -2.77 4.85 13.75
N ILE A 86 -2.79 6.01 13.07
CA ILE A 86 -3.74 6.29 12.00
C ILE A 86 -3.50 5.34 10.82
N ALA A 87 -2.24 5.08 10.44
CA ALA A 87 -1.91 4.14 9.38
C ALA A 87 -2.36 2.70 9.71
N VAL A 88 -2.18 2.27 10.97
CA VAL A 88 -2.67 0.97 11.48
C VAL A 88 -4.19 0.90 11.40
N PHE A 89 -4.88 1.93 11.88
CA PHE A 89 -6.34 2.01 11.81
C PHE A 89 -6.85 1.96 10.37
N ASN A 90 -6.24 2.77 9.49
CA ASN A 90 -6.54 2.80 8.06
C ASN A 90 -6.41 1.42 7.41
N THR A 91 -5.32 0.70 7.72
CA THR A 91 -5.05 -0.66 7.20
C THR A 91 -6.11 -1.68 7.63
N VAL A 92 -6.57 -1.59 8.88
CA VAL A 92 -7.61 -2.48 9.42
C VAL A 92 -8.96 -2.17 8.77
N VAL A 93 -9.32 -0.88 8.68
CA VAL A 93 -10.57 -0.44 8.07
C VAL A 93 -10.61 -0.78 6.58
N SER A 94 -9.52 -0.52 5.85
CA SER A 94 -9.44 -0.79 4.41
C SER A 94 -9.56 -2.28 4.11
N THR A 95 -8.88 -3.14 4.88
CA THR A 95 -9.00 -4.60 4.75
C THR A 95 -10.42 -5.07 5.07
N SER A 96 -11.02 -4.56 6.15
CA SER A 96 -12.38 -4.92 6.58
C SER A 96 -13.42 -4.52 5.54
N LEU A 97 -13.34 -3.29 5.03
CA LEU A 97 -14.26 -2.77 4.03
C LEU A 97 -14.10 -3.50 2.69
N SER A 98 -12.87 -3.81 2.28
CA SER A 98 -12.60 -4.56 1.04
C SER A 98 -13.15 -5.99 1.10
N CYS A 99 -13.01 -6.66 2.25
CA CYS A 99 -13.59 -7.99 2.44
C CYS A 99 -15.12 -7.95 2.53
N TYR A 100 -15.68 -6.95 3.23
CA TYR A 100 -17.14 -6.79 3.37
C TYR A 100 -17.83 -6.41 2.06
N SER A 101 -17.30 -5.44 1.31
CA SER A 101 -17.82 -5.05 -0.01
C SER A 101 -17.82 -6.23 -0.97
N SER A 102 -16.71 -6.96 -1.04
CA SER A 102 -16.60 -8.17 -1.85
C SER A 102 -17.56 -9.29 -1.40
N GLY A 103 -17.88 -9.38 -0.10
CA GLY A 103 -18.87 -10.32 0.46
C GLY A 103 -20.34 -9.90 0.29
N THR A 104 -20.63 -8.60 0.23
CA THR A 104 -21.99 -8.07 0.01
C THR A 104 -22.39 -8.13 -1.47
N VAL A 105 -21.45 -7.88 -2.38
CA VAL A 105 -21.63 -8.13 -3.82
C VAL A 105 -22.05 -9.59 -4.08
N LEU A 106 -21.55 -10.53 -3.27
CA LEU A 106 -21.97 -11.92 -3.32
C LEU A 106 -23.40 -12.14 -2.81
N ALA A 107 -23.74 -11.57 -1.66
CA ALA A 107 -25.04 -11.80 -1.01
C ALA A 107 -26.23 -11.25 -1.81
N GLN A 108 -26.02 -10.24 -2.65
CA GLN A 108 -27.10 -9.57 -3.40
C GLN A 108 -27.27 -10.03 -4.86
N GLY A 109 -26.38 -10.91 -5.36
CA GLY A 109 -26.47 -11.44 -6.73
C GLY A 109 -26.35 -10.38 -7.85
N PRO A 110 -26.59 -10.75 -9.12
CA PRO A 110 -26.41 -9.88 -10.29
C PRO A 110 -27.48 -8.77 -10.44
N ALA A 111 -28.27 -8.50 -9.40
CA ALA A 111 -29.40 -7.56 -9.46
C ALA A 111 -28.99 -6.08 -9.33
N LEU A 112 -27.70 -5.79 -9.07
CA LEU A 112 -27.19 -4.42 -9.00
C LEU A 112 -26.68 -3.96 -10.36
N PRO A 113 -26.98 -2.72 -10.77
CA PRO A 113 -26.51 -2.17 -12.04
C PRO A 113 -24.97 -2.09 -12.07
N PRO A 114 -24.32 -2.20 -13.24
CA PRO A 114 -22.86 -2.10 -13.39
C PRO A 114 -22.23 -0.83 -12.80
N SER A 115 -23.04 0.23 -12.65
CA SER A 115 -22.65 1.50 -12.03
C SER A 115 -22.53 1.43 -10.50
N GLU A 116 -23.19 0.48 -9.84
CA GLU A 116 -23.05 0.17 -8.41
C GLU A 116 -22.06 -0.99 -8.17
N MET A 117 -21.83 -1.81 -9.21
CA MET A 117 -20.70 -2.75 -9.32
C MET A 117 -19.35 -2.03 -9.48
N CYS A 118 -19.36 -0.70 -9.65
CA CYS A 118 -18.24 0.17 -9.45
C CYS A 118 -17.95 0.21 -7.95
N SER A 119 -17.27 -0.83 -7.47
CA SER A 119 -16.60 -0.95 -6.17
C SER A 119 -16.43 0.43 -5.52
N PRO A 120 -17.05 0.72 -4.36
CA PRO A 120 -16.70 1.91 -3.62
C PRO A 120 -15.28 1.70 -3.07
N LEU A 121 -14.34 1.98 -3.97
CA LEU A 121 -13.05 2.59 -3.79
C LEU A 121 -12.11 1.90 -2.76
N PRO A 122 -10.99 1.30 -3.21
CA PRO A 122 -9.73 1.45 -2.48
C PRO A 122 -9.21 2.91 -2.49
N PHE A 123 -9.95 3.84 -3.10
CA PHE A 123 -9.55 5.19 -3.44
C PHE A 123 -9.54 6.27 -2.33
N PRO A 124 -10.16 6.16 -1.13
CA PRO A 124 -10.00 7.19 -0.10
C PRO A 124 -8.85 6.89 0.87
N TRP A 125 -8.14 5.76 0.75
CA TRP A 125 -7.22 5.28 1.79
C TRP A 125 -5.73 5.33 1.41
N PHE A 126 -5.42 5.64 0.15
CA PHE A 126 -4.10 6.08 -0.34
C PHE A 126 -3.55 7.37 0.31
N PRO A 127 -4.36 8.37 0.74
CA PRO A 127 -3.81 9.66 1.15
C PRO A 127 -3.13 9.64 2.51
N CYS A 128 -3.21 8.60 3.35
CA CYS A 128 -2.47 8.61 4.63
C CYS A 128 -0.97 8.35 4.44
N ALA A 129 -0.58 7.45 3.54
CA ALA A 129 0.83 7.27 3.19
C ALA A 129 1.35 8.52 2.43
N ASP A 130 0.57 9.01 1.47
CA ASP A 130 0.95 10.19 0.67
C ASP A 130 0.84 11.53 1.41
N ALA A 131 0.08 11.64 2.51
CA ALA A 131 -0.01 12.88 3.29
C ALA A 131 1.37 13.34 3.79
N SER A 132 2.24 12.40 4.16
CA SER A 132 3.63 12.70 4.54
C SER A 132 4.45 13.21 3.37
N LEU A 133 4.20 12.70 2.15
CA LEU A 133 4.86 13.16 0.93
C LEU A 133 4.35 14.54 0.50
N LEU A 134 3.04 14.79 0.58
CA LEU A 134 2.45 16.10 0.29
C LEU A 134 2.98 17.17 1.25
N LEU A 135 3.11 16.81 2.53
CA LEU A 135 3.75 17.66 3.52
C LEU A 135 5.23 17.89 3.20
N GLN A 136 5.96 16.85 2.81
CA GLN A 136 7.36 16.97 2.41
C GLN A 136 7.52 17.89 1.18
N PHE A 137 6.64 17.77 0.16
CA PHE A 137 6.65 18.67 -0.99
C PHE A 137 6.34 20.11 -0.58
N TYR A 138 5.39 20.32 0.33
CA TYR A 138 5.07 21.65 0.84
C TYR A 138 6.28 22.30 1.55
N VAL A 139 6.91 21.58 2.48
CA VAL A 139 8.10 22.07 3.20
C VAL A 139 9.26 22.30 2.23
N CYS A 140 9.50 21.36 1.31
CA CYS A 140 10.54 21.46 0.29
C CYS A 140 10.33 22.65 -0.66
N ALA A 141 9.09 22.94 -1.05
CA ALA A 141 8.74 24.11 -1.85
C ALA A 141 8.93 25.42 -1.08
N ALA A 142 8.59 25.43 0.22
CA ALA A 142 8.82 26.57 1.10
C ALA A 142 10.32 26.87 1.31
N GLU A 143 11.16 25.82 1.39
CA GLU A 143 12.60 25.92 1.61
C GLU A 143 13.44 25.92 0.32
N SER A 144 12.81 25.82 -0.86
CA SER A 144 13.48 25.74 -2.17
C SER A 144 14.55 24.64 -2.26
N CYS A 145 14.26 23.43 -1.77
CA CYS A 145 15.27 22.37 -1.75
C CYS A 145 15.59 21.84 -3.17
N THR A 146 16.88 21.68 -3.48
CA THR A 146 17.37 21.12 -4.75
C THR A 146 17.92 19.70 -4.57
N GLU A 147 17.16 18.85 -3.88
CA GLU A 147 17.64 17.52 -3.47
C GLU A 147 17.19 16.45 -4.49
N PRO A 148 18.09 15.55 -4.92
CA PRO A 148 17.76 14.56 -5.96
C PRO A 148 16.67 13.57 -5.51
N ALA A 149 16.54 13.31 -4.21
CA ALA A 149 15.47 12.47 -3.65
C ALA A 149 14.06 13.04 -3.91
N VAL A 150 13.91 14.37 -3.97
CA VAL A 150 12.62 15.04 -4.22
C VAL A 150 12.11 14.74 -5.62
N LEU A 151 13.02 14.68 -6.62
CA LEU A 151 12.66 14.33 -7.98
C LEU A 151 12.16 12.87 -8.08
N VAL A 152 12.76 11.96 -7.31
CA VAL A 152 12.33 10.55 -7.26
C VAL A 152 10.97 10.43 -6.57
N HIS A 153 10.74 11.17 -5.48
CA HIS A 153 9.41 11.28 -4.85
C HIS A 153 8.36 11.82 -5.81
N TYR A 154 8.69 12.85 -6.61
CA TYR A 154 7.79 13.38 -7.62
C TYR A 154 7.42 12.32 -8.67
N LYS A 155 8.40 11.55 -9.16
CA LYS A 155 8.14 10.43 -10.07
C LYS A 155 7.19 9.41 -9.42
N HIS A 156 7.44 9.03 -8.18
CA HIS A 156 6.54 8.13 -7.44
C HIS A 156 5.12 8.68 -7.38
N THR A 157 4.92 9.95 -7.00
CA THR A 157 3.60 10.58 -6.92
C THR A 157 2.88 10.62 -8.27
N VAL A 158 3.60 10.92 -9.36
CA VAL A 158 3.02 10.88 -10.72
C VAL A 158 2.55 9.47 -11.08
N PHE A 159 3.36 8.44 -10.81
CA PHE A 159 2.98 7.06 -11.07
C PHE A 159 1.87 6.55 -10.15
N ALA A 160 1.82 6.98 -8.88
CA ALA A 160 0.74 6.68 -7.96
C ALA A 160 -0.58 7.29 -8.47
N PHE A 161 -0.57 8.57 -8.88
CA PHE A 161 -1.71 9.23 -9.50
C PHE A 161 -2.14 8.51 -10.78
N LEU A 162 -1.21 8.15 -11.66
CA LEU A 162 -1.50 7.43 -12.89
C LEU A 162 -2.14 6.07 -12.62
N THR A 163 -1.61 5.33 -11.63
CA THR A 163 -2.14 4.04 -11.19
C THR A 163 -3.60 4.17 -10.76
N CYS A 164 -3.89 5.14 -9.88
CA CYS A 164 -5.24 5.48 -9.45
C CYS A 164 -6.14 5.90 -10.63
N PHE A 165 -5.65 6.80 -11.48
CA PHE A 165 -6.40 7.33 -12.62
C PHE A 165 -6.82 6.22 -13.59
N VAL A 166 -5.89 5.35 -13.99
CA VAL A 166 -6.15 4.25 -14.92
C VAL A 166 -7.17 3.28 -14.31
N PHE A 167 -7.01 2.94 -13.03
CA PHE A 167 -7.94 2.04 -12.32
C PHE A 167 -9.36 2.60 -12.24
N ALA A 168 -9.53 3.88 -11.87
CA ALA A 168 -10.86 4.49 -11.72
C ALA A 168 -11.53 4.81 -13.06
N SER A 169 -10.73 5.21 -14.05
CA SER A 169 -11.27 5.64 -15.35
C SER A 169 -11.62 4.47 -16.26
N HIS A 170 -11.04 3.28 -16.07
CA HIS A 170 -11.16 2.13 -16.98
C HIS A 170 -10.77 2.48 -18.43
N LEU A 171 -9.74 3.32 -18.56
CA LEU A 171 -9.15 3.70 -19.84
C LEU A 171 -7.93 2.81 -20.12
N PRO A 172 -7.73 2.37 -21.37
CA PRO A 172 -8.36 2.83 -22.60
C PRO A 172 -9.59 2.01 -23.07
N GLU A 173 -9.94 0.90 -22.43
CA GLU A 173 -10.99 -0.01 -22.90
C GLU A 173 -12.39 0.64 -22.97
N ARG A 174 -12.66 1.66 -22.15
CA ARG A 174 -13.88 2.47 -22.30
C ARG A 174 -13.94 3.27 -23.60
N LEU A 175 -12.80 3.64 -24.19
CA LEU A 175 -12.75 4.44 -25.43
C LEU A 175 -12.82 3.56 -26.68
N ALA A 176 -12.29 2.34 -26.62
CA ALA A 176 -12.37 1.38 -27.72
C ALA A 176 -12.68 -0.03 -27.20
N PRO A 177 -13.96 -0.33 -26.92
CA PRO A 177 -14.38 -1.68 -26.53
C PRO A 177 -13.95 -2.71 -27.57
N GLY A 178 -13.48 -3.89 -27.13
CA GLY A 178 -13.04 -4.98 -28.01
C GLY A 178 -11.62 -4.85 -28.56
N HIS A 179 -10.94 -3.71 -28.37
CA HIS A 179 -9.58 -3.51 -28.89
C HIS A 179 -8.49 -3.85 -27.86
N PHE A 180 -8.85 -3.82 -26.57
CA PHE A 180 -7.91 -3.99 -25.46
C PHE A 180 -8.17 -5.29 -24.67
N ASP A 181 -8.88 -6.26 -25.24
CA ASP A 181 -9.35 -7.46 -24.53
C ASP A 181 -8.20 -8.34 -24.00
N TYR A 182 -7.05 -8.35 -24.69
CA TYR A 182 -5.89 -9.17 -24.32
C TYR A 182 -4.67 -8.36 -23.85
N ILE A 183 -4.42 -7.20 -24.44
CA ILE A 183 -3.23 -6.39 -24.18
C ILE A 183 -3.66 -4.94 -23.96
N GLY A 184 -3.13 -4.33 -22.91
CA GLY A 184 -3.24 -2.89 -22.68
C GLY A 184 -4.57 -2.43 -22.10
N HIS A 185 -5.41 -3.32 -21.57
CA HIS A 185 -6.54 -2.91 -20.75
C HIS A 185 -6.08 -2.22 -19.46
N SER A 186 -6.90 -1.34 -18.90
CA SER A 186 -6.59 -0.51 -17.74
C SER A 186 -5.97 -1.31 -16.60
N HIS A 187 -6.52 -2.47 -16.26
CA HIS A 187 -6.03 -3.29 -15.15
C HIS A 187 -4.59 -3.85 -15.37
N GLN A 188 -4.17 -4.11 -16.62
CA GLN A 188 -2.76 -4.42 -16.91
C GLN A 188 -1.87 -3.19 -16.72
N VAL A 189 -2.32 -2.04 -17.23
CA VAL A 189 -1.59 -0.77 -17.11
C VAL A 189 -1.48 -0.32 -15.66
N PHE A 190 -2.52 -0.57 -14.85
CA PHE A 190 -2.54 -0.37 -13.40
C PHE A 190 -1.40 -1.15 -12.72
N HIS A 191 -1.25 -2.45 -13.01
CA HIS A 191 -0.18 -3.26 -12.45
C HIS A 191 1.21 -2.73 -12.84
N VAL A 192 1.40 -2.39 -14.11
CA VAL A 192 2.68 -1.84 -14.60
C VAL A 192 3.02 -0.51 -13.92
N CYS A 193 2.07 0.43 -13.88
CA CYS A 193 2.25 1.72 -13.24
C CYS A 193 2.50 1.58 -11.73
N GLY A 194 1.79 0.66 -11.07
CA GLY A 194 1.95 0.37 -9.65
C GLY A 194 3.36 -0.12 -9.33
N ILE A 195 3.89 -1.08 -10.09
CA ILE A 195 5.25 -1.60 -9.88
C ILE A 195 6.32 -0.54 -10.14
N ILE A 196 6.18 0.25 -11.20
CA ILE A 196 7.11 1.36 -11.47
C ILE A 196 7.03 2.42 -10.35
N GLY A 197 5.83 2.73 -9.87
CA GLY A 197 5.61 3.62 -8.73
C GLY A 197 6.29 3.12 -7.46
N THR A 198 6.11 1.84 -7.12
CA THR A 198 6.77 1.20 -5.96
C THR A 198 8.29 1.16 -6.10
N HIS A 199 8.81 0.99 -7.33
CA HIS A 199 10.24 1.04 -7.58
C HIS A 199 10.81 2.43 -7.25
N PHE A 200 10.20 3.50 -7.77
CA PHE A 200 10.63 4.87 -7.44
C PHE A 200 10.47 5.17 -5.95
N GLN A 201 9.40 4.68 -5.31
CA GLN A 201 9.22 4.81 -3.87
C GLN A 201 10.37 4.17 -3.09
N MET A 202 10.76 2.94 -3.46
CA MET A 202 11.85 2.21 -2.84
C MET A 202 13.18 2.96 -3.02
N GLU A 203 13.48 3.42 -4.23
CA GLU A 203 14.68 4.23 -4.49
C GLU A 203 14.71 5.50 -3.61
N ALA A 204 13.59 6.23 -3.54
CA ALA A 204 13.50 7.44 -2.74
C ALA A 204 13.71 7.17 -1.24
N ILE A 205 13.07 6.13 -0.70
CA ILE A 205 13.24 5.70 0.70
C ILE A 205 14.70 5.32 0.99
N MET A 206 15.36 4.60 0.08
CA MET A 206 16.77 4.22 0.25
C MET A 206 17.70 5.44 0.23
N MET A 207 17.44 6.41 -0.65
CA MET A 207 18.18 7.67 -0.71
C MET A 207 17.99 8.48 0.58
N ASP A 208 16.76 8.59 1.09
CA ASP A 208 16.46 9.30 2.34
C ASP A 208 17.06 8.59 3.56
N MET A 209 17.05 7.26 3.58
CA MET A 209 17.72 6.48 4.64
C MET A 209 19.22 6.75 4.65
N ALA A 210 19.88 6.71 3.48
CA ALA A 210 21.31 6.97 3.36
C ALA A 210 21.66 8.39 3.85
N LYS A 211 20.91 9.39 3.38
CA LYS A 211 21.06 10.78 3.79
C LYS A 211 20.84 10.97 5.29
N ARG A 212 19.82 10.32 5.86
CA ARG A 212 19.52 10.42 7.28
C ARG A 212 20.59 9.75 8.12
N HIS A 213 21.09 8.58 7.70
CA HIS A 213 22.21 7.90 8.32
C HIS A 213 23.43 8.81 8.44
N ASP A 214 23.76 9.55 7.39
CA ASP A 214 24.90 10.48 7.38
C ASP A 214 24.68 11.71 8.29
N ARG A 215 23.42 12.03 8.62
CA ARG A 215 23.02 13.15 9.49
C ARG A 215 22.69 12.72 10.93
N LEU A 216 22.78 11.44 11.28
CA LEU A 216 22.44 10.96 12.62
C LEU A 216 23.45 11.46 13.66
N LEU A 217 23.08 12.57 14.33
CA LEU A 217 23.58 12.86 15.67
C LEU A 217 23.05 11.75 16.63
N PRO A 218 23.86 11.30 17.60
CA PRO A 218 23.46 10.26 18.54
C PRO A 218 22.27 10.74 19.40
N GLY A 219 21.04 10.37 19.02
CA GLY A 219 19.84 10.71 19.80
C GLY A 219 18.54 10.91 19.04
N SER A 220 18.49 10.86 17.70
CA SER A 220 17.20 11.02 17.00
C SER A 220 16.27 9.82 17.28
N PRO A 221 15.00 10.04 17.69
CA PRO A 221 14.08 8.96 17.98
C PRO A 221 13.57 8.36 16.66
N LEU A 222 14.16 7.24 16.25
CA LEU A 222 13.54 6.41 15.21
C LEU A 222 12.38 5.61 15.82
N PRO A 223 11.38 5.21 15.00
CA PRO A 223 10.38 4.26 15.44
C PRO A 223 11.07 3.06 16.10
N SER A 224 10.65 2.71 17.31
CA SER A 224 11.24 1.56 17.99
C SER A 224 11.01 0.31 17.15
N SER A 225 11.97 -0.61 17.14
CA SER A 225 11.83 -1.91 16.47
C SER A 225 10.56 -2.63 16.92
N LEU A 226 10.19 -2.46 18.20
CA LEU A 226 8.96 -2.96 18.79
C LEU A 226 7.70 -2.33 18.17
N GLN A 227 7.68 -1.02 17.92
CA GLN A 227 6.54 -0.35 17.28
C GLN A 227 6.37 -0.82 15.83
N THR A 228 7.47 -0.97 15.09
CA THR A 228 7.45 -1.43 13.69
C THR A 228 6.94 -2.87 13.60
N LEU A 229 7.57 -3.78 14.35
CA LEU A 229 7.17 -5.21 14.34
C LEU A 229 5.78 -5.41 14.96
N GLY A 230 5.46 -4.67 16.01
CA GLY A 230 4.16 -4.73 16.68
C GLY A 230 3.01 -4.26 15.78
N SER A 231 3.16 -3.12 15.10
CA SER A 231 2.14 -2.62 14.17
C SER A 231 1.92 -3.58 12.99
N MET A 232 3.00 -4.09 12.38
CA MET A 232 2.89 -5.11 11.34
C MET A 232 2.21 -6.39 11.83
N GLY A 233 2.61 -6.90 13.00
CA GLY A 233 2.06 -8.12 13.57
C GLY A 233 0.57 -7.99 13.89
N VAL A 234 0.16 -6.87 14.50
CA VAL A 234 -1.25 -6.59 14.81
C VAL A 234 -2.05 -6.47 13.52
N CYS A 235 -1.61 -5.67 12.55
CA CYS A 235 -2.34 -5.52 11.28
C CYS A 235 -2.44 -6.83 10.51
N ALA A 236 -1.38 -7.65 10.46
CA ALA A 236 -1.40 -8.95 9.83
C ALA A 236 -2.39 -9.90 10.53
N ALA A 237 -2.34 -9.98 11.87
CA ALA A 237 -3.25 -10.84 12.64
C ALA A 237 -4.72 -10.43 12.46
N VAL A 238 -5.02 -9.12 12.53
CA VAL A 238 -6.38 -8.60 12.33
C VAL A 238 -6.84 -8.84 10.90
N SER A 239 -6.00 -8.59 9.90
CA SER A 239 -6.32 -8.83 8.48
C SER A 239 -6.63 -10.31 8.23
N LEU A 240 -5.82 -11.22 8.78
CA LEU A 240 -6.07 -12.66 8.68
C LEU A 240 -7.36 -13.08 9.39
N ALA A 241 -7.66 -12.49 10.55
CA ALA A 241 -8.92 -12.74 11.26
C ALA A 241 -10.13 -12.28 10.43
N VAL A 242 -10.07 -11.09 9.84
CA VAL A 242 -11.10 -10.55 8.93
C VAL A 242 -11.28 -11.47 7.72
N ILE A 243 -10.19 -11.83 7.03
CA ILE A 243 -10.23 -12.74 5.89
C ILE A 243 -10.83 -14.08 6.30
N GLY A 244 -10.46 -14.62 7.46
CA GLY A 244 -11.02 -15.86 8.00
C GLY A 244 -12.52 -15.78 8.25
N LEU A 245 -12.98 -14.70 8.90
CA LEU A 245 -14.41 -14.46 9.15
C LEU A 245 -15.20 -14.33 7.85
N CYS A 246 -14.71 -13.54 6.89
CA CYS A 246 -15.35 -13.40 5.58
C CYS A 246 -15.28 -14.70 4.76
N SER A 247 -14.21 -15.48 4.87
CA SER A 247 -14.10 -16.78 4.19
C SER A 247 -15.03 -17.83 4.78
N MET A 248 -15.32 -17.76 6.08
CA MET A 248 -16.31 -18.63 6.73
C MET A 248 -17.73 -18.29 6.28
N SER A 249 -18.08 -17.00 6.15
CA SER A 249 -19.40 -16.61 5.64
C SER A 249 -19.64 -17.09 4.20
N LEU A 250 -18.59 -17.19 3.37
CA LEU A 250 -18.68 -17.79 2.03
C LEU A 250 -19.13 -19.26 2.04
N ARG A 251 -18.87 -20.03 3.10
CA ARG A 251 -19.27 -21.46 3.16
C ARG A 251 -20.76 -21.66 3.31
N PHE A 252 -21.48 -20.65 3.81
CA PHE A 252 -22.92 -20.72 4.06
C PHE A 252 -23.74 -20.17 2.88
N MET A 253 -23.08 -19.75 1.81
CA MET A 253 -23.73 -19.28 0.60
C MET A 253 -24.08 -20.48 -0.29
N PRO A 254 -25.34 -20.64 -0.73
CA PRO A 254 -25.69 -21.66 -1.70
C PRO A 254 -24.92 -21.43 -3.01
N GLU A 255 -24.33 -22.51 -3.55
CA GLU A 255 -23.74 -22.47 -4.90
C GLU A 255 -24.87 -22.19 -5.91
N PRO A 256 -24.64 -21.32 -6.91
CA PRO A 256 -25.63 -21.01 -7.95
C PRO A 256 -25.93 -22.20 -8.87
#